data_AF-A0A521E7T3-F1
#
_entry.id   AF-A0A521E7T3-F1
#
_cell.length_a   1.000
_cell.length_b   1.000
_cell.length_c   1.000
_cell.angle_alpha   90.00
_cell.angle_beta   90.00
_cell.angle_gamma   90.00
#
_symmetry.space_group_name_H-M   'P 1'
#
loop_
_entity.id
_entity.type
_entity.pdbx_description
1 polymer ?
#
loop_
_entity_poly.entity_id
_entity_poly.type
_entity_poly.pdbx_seq_one_letter_code
_entity_poly.pdbx_strand_id
1 'polypeptide(L)'
;MASLTLLSTALMGLLVLATVVAAARIGGQRAPGADETEDTYTALTRQLSGIARTPAVWSVAFVVIALGVGALVVLSVGNFAFVEGFTGSLLSALYAVVGLLVTGFVFLGAYFGVRGRGLGNAHGVAAGSFAAGLVFLVLIAVQLLVGVIG
;
A
#
# COMPACT_ATOMS: atom_id res chain seq x y z
N MET A 1 22.13 -23.55 3.92
CA MET A 1 22.55 -22.14 4.05
C MET A 1 22.88 -21.52 2.69
N ALA A 2 23.89 -22.01 1.96
CA ALA A 2 24.30 -21.44 0.66
C ALA A 2 23.24 -21.51 -0.46
N SER A 3 22.40 -22.54 -0.49
CA SER A 3 21.33 -22.67 -1.49
C SER A 3 20.22 -21.62 -1.31
N LEU A 4 19.85 -21.32 -0.06
CA LEU A 4 18.83 -20.31 0.28
C LEU A 4 19.33 -18.89 -0.01
N THR A 5 20.61 -18.61 0.26
CA THR A 5 21.20 -17.30 -0.07
C THR A 5 21.31 -17.10 -1.57
N LEU A 6 21.70 -18.13 -2.33
CA LEU A 6 21.74 -18.07 -3.80
C LEU A 6 20.33 -17.92 -4.40
N LEU A 7 19.34 -18.65 -3.88
CA LEU A 7 17.94 -18.52 -4.28
C LEU A 7 17.41 -17.10 -4.00
N SER A 8 17.67 -16.57 -2.80
CA SER A 8 17.29 -15.21 -2.40
C SER A 8 17.95 -14.17 -3.30
N THR A 9 19.23 -14.34 -3.64
CA THR A 9 19.97 -13.40 -4.48
C THR A 9 19.45 -13.43 -5.91
N ALA A 10 19.17 -14.62 -6.44
CA ALA A 10 18.56 -14.80 -7.76
C ALA A 10 17.16 -14.18 -7.81
N LEU A 11 16.31 -14.46 -6.82
CA LEU A 11 14.97 -13.88 -6.73
C LEU A 11 15.01 -12.35 -6.62
N MET A 12 15.91 -11.81 -5.80
CA MET A 12 16.05 -10.37 -5.65
C MET A 12 16.56 -9.71 -6.94
N GLY A 13 17.52 -10.33 -7.62
CA GLY A 13 17.99 -9.90 -8.94
C GLY A 13 16.88 -9.92 -9.99
N LEU A 14 16.03 -10.95 -9.97
CA LEU A 14 14.88 -11.08 -10.88
C LEU A 14 13.82 -10.00 -10.57
N LEU A 15 13.60 -9.68 -9.30
CA LEU A 15 12.70 -8.60 -8.86
C LEU A 15 13.19 -7.23 -9.33
N VAL A 16 14.49 -6.97 -9.22
CA VAL A 16 15.13 -5.75 -9.73
C VAL A 16 15.02 -5.67 -11.26
N LEU A 17 15.26 -6.78 -11.96
CA LEU A 17 15.13 -6.83 -13.41
C LEU A 17 13.67 -6.58 -13.84
N ALA A 18 12.71 -7.20 -13.16
CA ALA A 18 11.28 -7.04 -13.42
C ALA A 18 10.81 -5.60 -13.19
N THR A 19 11.30 -4.94 -12.13
CA THR A 19 10.98 -3.53 -11.85
C THR A 19 11.58 -2.59 -12.89
N VAL A 20 12.81 -2.82 -13.34
CA VAL A 20 13.42 -2.04 -14.44
C VAL A 20 12.65 -2.24 -15.74
N VAL A 21 12.26 -3.47 -16.08
CA VAL A 21 11.46 -3.76 -17.29
C VAL A 21 10.08 -3.12 -17.19
N ALA A 22 9.43 -3.16 -16.03
CA ALA A 22 8.14 -2.51 -15.81
C ALA A 22 8.25 -0.99 -15.95
N ALA A 23 9.28 -0.37 -15.36
CA ALA A 23 9.54 1.06 -15.50
C ALA A 23 9.84 1.45 -16.95
N ALA A 24 10.60 0.63 -17.68
CA ALA A 24 10.90 0.85 -19.09
C ALA A 24 9.65 0.73 -19.98
N ARG A 25 8.75 -0.23 -19.70
CA ARG A 25 7.47 -0.37 -20.43
C ARG A 25 6.56 0.83 -20.20
N ILE A 26 6.47 1.32 -18.96
CA ILE A 26 5.69 2.53 -18.63
C ILE A 26 6.29 3.78 -19.28
N GLY A 27 7.63 3.84 -19.43
CA GLY A 27 8.31 4.90 -20.18
C GLY A 27 8.08 4.83 -21.70
N GLY A 28 8.01 3.62 -22.27
CA GLY A 28 7.86 3.38 -23.71
C GLY A 28 6.43 3.55 -24.24
N GLN A 29 5.42 3.54 -23.39
CA GLN A 29 4.02 3.76 -23.79
C GLN A 29 3.66 5.24 -24.04
N ARG A 30 4.64 6.16 -24.00
CA ARG A 30 4.46 7.58 -24.37
C ARG A 30 4.62 7.83 -25.87
N ALA A 31 4.22 6.89 -26.73
CA ALA A 31 4.07 7.13 -28.15
C ALA A 31 2.60 7.54 -28.43
N PRO A 32 2.35 8.75 -28.96
CA PRO A 32 0.99 9.17 -29.29
C PRO A 32 0.56 8.50 -30.59
N GLY A 33 -0.44 7.63 -30.51
CA GLY A 33 -1.15 7.09 -31.66
C GLY A 33 -1.19 5.56 -31.69
N ALA A 34 -2.28 4.99 -31.17
CA ALA A 34 -2.79 3.68 -31.57
C ALA A 34 -4.27 3.56 -31.13
N ASP A 35 -5.15 3.88 -32.08
CA ASP A 35 -6.50 3.38 -32.34
C ASP A 35 -7.58 3.23 -31.26
N GLU A 36 -8.74 3.76 -31.64
CA GLU A 36 -10.05 3.82 -31.00
C GLU A 36 -10.71 2.45 -30.79
N THR A 37 -10.16 1.64 -29.90
CA THR A 37 -10.97 0.62 -29.20
C THR A 37 -11.16 1.14 -27.78
N GLU A 38 -12.41 1.28 -27.31
CA GLU A 38 -12.66 1.76 -25.95
C GLU A 38 -11.96 0.82 -24.95
N ASP A 39 -10.80 1.26 -24.50
CA ASP A 39 -9.84 0.42 -23.80
C ASP A 39 -10.50 -0.11 -22.53
N THR A 40 -10.50 -1.44 -22.31
CA THR A 40 -11.19 -2.05 -21.15
C THR A 40 -10.74 -1.40 -19.83
N TYR A 41 -9.48 -0.95 -19.79
CA TYR A 41 -8.93 -0.16 -18.70
C TYR A 41 -9.63 1.19 -18.50
N THR A 42 -9.94 1.91 -19.57
CA THR A 42 -10.67 3.19 -19.54
C THR A 42 -12.11 3.00 -19.08
N ALA A 43 -12.78 1.93 -19.54
CA ALA A 43 -14.12 1.57 -19.08
C ALA A 43 -14.14 1.24 -17.57
N LEU A 44 -13.20 0.40 -17.13
CA LEU A 44 -13.09 -0.03 -15.73
C LEU A 44 -12.74 1.15 -14.79
N THR A 45 -11.79 2.00 -15.19
CA THR A 45 -11.43 3.20 -14.42
C THR A 45 -12.55 4.22 -14.36
N ARG A 46 -13.34 4.39 -15.44
CA ARG A 46 -14.52 5.26 -15.44
C ARG A 46 -15.60 4.73 -14.47
N GLN A 47 -15.85 3.43 -14.47
CA GLN A 47 -16.79 2.79 -13.54
C GLN A 47 -16.33 2.91 -12.08
N LEU A 48 -15.06 2.58 -11.80
CA LEU A 48 -14.47 2.71 -10.46
C LEU A 48 -14.45 4.17 -9.97
N SER A 49 -14.17 5.12 -10.88
CA SER A 49 -14.24 6.56 -10.60
C SER A 49 -15.66 7.00 -10.22
N GLY A 50 -16.68 6.48 -10.93
CA GLY A 50 -18.08 6.74 -10.59
C GLY A 50 -18.45 6.27 -9.18
N ILE A 51 -18.01 5.06 -8.82
CA ILE A 51 -18.22 4.49 -7.48
C ILE A 51 -17.47 5.32 -6.42
N ALA A 52 -16.19 5.60 -6.64
CA ALA A 52 -15.33 6.33 -5.70
C ALA A 52 -15.74 7.80 -5.47
N ARG A 53 -16.51 8.39 -6.39
CA ARG A 53 -17.07 9.75 -6.23
C ARG A 53 -18.27 9.81 -5.30
N THR A 54 -18.89 8.68 -4.96
CA THR A 54 -20.06 8.64 -4.10
C THR A 54 -19.62 8.74 -2.62
N PRO A 55 -20.02 9.78 -1.86
CA PRO A 55 -19.57 9.95 -0.47
C PRO A 55 -19.94 8.76 0.42
N ALA A 56 -21.10 8.14 0.20
CA ALA A 56 -21.55 6.98 0.94
C ALA A 56 -20.60 5.77 0.82
N VAL A 57 -19.92 5.60 -0.32
CA VAL A 57 -18.95 4.51 -0.53
C VAL A 57 -17.78 4.64 0.45
N TRP A 58 -17.29 5.86 0.68
CA TRP A 58 -16.23 6.11 1.65
C TRP A 58 -16.68 5.86 3.09
N SER A 59 -17.91 6.27 3.43
CA SER A 59 -18.48 6.00 4.76
C SER A 59 -18.63 4.49 5.01
N VAL A 60 -19.17 3.74 4.05
CA VAL A 60 -19.32 2.28 4.16
C VAL A 60 -17.95 1.60 4.21
N ALA A 61 -17.02 1.98 3.35
CA ALA A 61 -15.66 1.43 3.34
C ALA A 61 -14.97 1.66 4.70
N PHE A 62 -15.10 2.86 5.27
CA PHE A 62 -14.57 3.16 6.59
C PHE A 62 -15.15 2.25 7.67
N VAL A 63 -16.48 2.09 7.70
CA VAL A 63 -17.15 1.22 8.69
C VAL A 63 -16.69 -0.23 8.54
N VAL A 64 -16.62 -0.75 7.31
CA VAL A 64 -16.17 -2.12 7.04
C VAL A 64 -14.72 -2.31 7.48
N ILE A 65 -13.83 -1.37 7.16
CA ILE A 65 -12.43 -1.44 7.58
C ILE A 65 -12.32 -1.35 9.11
N ALA A 66 -13.03 -0.43 9.75
CA ALA A 66 -13.01 -0.24 11.19
C ALA A 66 -13.49 -1.50 11.94
N LEU A 67 -14.61 -2.08 11.49
CA LEU A 67 -15.14 -3.33 12.05
C LEU A 67 -14.20 -4.50 11.78
N GLY A 68 -13.62 -4.60 10.58
CA GLY A 68 -12.67 -5.66 10.22
C GLY A 68 -11.39 -5.61 11.05
N VAL A 69 -10.79 -4.42 11.20
CA VAL A 69 -9.62 -4.21 12.05
C VAL A 69 -9.97 -4.48 13.52
N GLY A 70 -11.11 -4.00 14.01
CA GLY A 70 -11.58 -4.27 15.37
C GLY A 70 -11.78 -5.76 15.64
N ALA A 71 -12.40 -6.48 14.70
CA ALA A 71 -12.55 -7.93 14.78
C ALA A 71 -11.18 -8.64 14.79
N LEU A 72 -10.24 -8.25 13.93
CA LEU A 72 -8.89 -8.79 13.93
C LEU A 72 -8.17 -8.55 15.27
N VAL A 73 -8.32 -7.37 15.88
CA VAL A 73 -7.77 -7.09 17.21
C VAL A 73 -8.36 -8.03 18.25
N VAL A 74 -9.69 -8.16 18.29
CA VAL A 74 -10.38 -9.05 19.24
C VAL A 74 -9.92 -10.48 19.04
N LEU A 75 -9.86 -10.98 17.81
CA LEU A 75 -9.39 -12.33 17.49
C LEU A 75 -7.91 -12.55 17.83
N SER A 76 -7.09 -11.52 17.71
CA SER A 76 -5.65 -11.60 18.00
C SER A 76 -5.34 -11.62 19.49
N VAL A 77 -6.12 -10.89 20.31
CA VAL A 77 -5.91 -10.80 21.77
C VAL A 77 -6.76 -11.81 22.53
N GLY A 78 -7.88 -12.24 21.96
CA GLY A 78 -8.81 -13.17 22.59
C GLY A 78 -8.26 -14.59 22.62
N ASN A 79 -8.34 -15.24 23.78
CA ASN A 79 -7.95 -16.63 23.98
C ASN A 79 -9.00 -17.61 23.42
N PHE A 80 -9.30 -17.52 22.13
CA PHE A 80 -10.38 -18.27 21.47
C PHE A 80 -10.04 -19.72 21.11
N ALA A 81 -9.08 -20.35 21.81
CA ALA A 81 -8.64 -21.73 21.54
C ALA A 81 -8.31 -21.99 20.06
N PHE A 82 -7.68 -21.02 19.39
CA PHE A 82 -7.13 -21.20 18.05
C PHE A 82 -5.94 -22.16 18.08
N VAL A 83 -5.70 -22.87 16.97
CA VAL A 83 -4.53 -23.73 16.78
C VAL A 83 -3.25 -22.95 17.10
N GLU A 84 -2.35 -23.55 17.89
CA GLU A 84 -1.06 -22.95 18.24
C GLU A 84 -0.30 -22.52 16.97
N GLY A 85 0.02 -21.22 16.88
CA GLY A 85 0.69 -20.60 15.72
C GLY A 85 -0.17 -19.65 14.88
N PHE A 86 -1.50 -19.67 15.01
CA PHE A 86 -2.38 -18.74 14.29
C PHE A 86 -2.36 -17.31 14.86
N THR A 87 -2.19 -17.17 16.17
CA THR A 87 -2.25 -15.87 16.86
C THR A 87 -1.10 -14.95 16.47
N GLY A 88 0.12 -15.49 16.29
CA GLY A 88 1.29 -14.69 15.92
C GLY A 88 1.24 -14.15 14.49
N SER A 89 0.75 -14.96 13.56
CA SER A 89 0.56 -14.56 12.16
C SER A 89 -0.60 -13.56 12.01
N LEU A 90 -1.67 -13.72 12.78
CA LEU A 90 -2.80 -12.78 12.83
C LEU A 90 -2.37 -11.40 13.34
N LEU A 91 -1.55 -11.36 14.40
CA LEU A 91 -0.97 -10.11 14.92
C LEU A 91 -0.07 -9.43 13.89
N SER A 92 0.78 -10.20 13.21
CA SER A 92 1.66 -9.67 12.16
C SER A 92 0.85 -9.10 10.99
N ALA A 93 -0.20 -9.80 10.57
CA ALA A 93 -1.11 -9.33 9.53
C ALA A 93 -1.85 -8.05 9.95
N LEU A 94 -2.30 -7.98 11.22
CA LEU A 94 -2.93 -6.80 11.78
C LEU A 94 -1.98 -5.60 11.78
N TYR A 95 -0.72 -5.78 12.22
CA TYR A 95 0.28 -4.71 12.16
C TYR A 95 0.56 -4.26 10.73
N ALA A 96 0.61 -5.18 9.77
CA ALA A 96 0.80 -4.84 8.35
C ALA A 96 -0.39 -4.03 7.80
N VAL A 97 -1.63 -4.43 8.11
CA VAL A 97 -2.85 -3.71 7.69
C VAL A 97 -2.88 -2.31 8.29
N VAL A 98 -2.64 -2.19 9.60
CA VAL A 98 -2.62 -0.88 10.28
C VAL A 98 -1.49 0.00 9.74
N GLY A 99 -0.29 -0.54 9.56
CA GLY A 99 0.84 0.18 8.97
C GLY A 99 0.54 0.69 7.56
N LEU A 100 -0.12 -0.13 6.73
CA LEU A 100 -0.56 0.26 5.39
C LEU A 100 -1.61 1.38 5.44
N LEU A 101 -2.60 1.28 6.33
CA LEU A 101 -3.62 2.31 6.50
C LEU A 101 -3.02 3.64 6.94
N VAL A 102 -2.10 3.63 7.92
CA VAL A 102 -1.42 4.84 8.40
C VAL A 102 -0.58 5.46 7.28
N THR A 103 0.22 4.65 6.58
CA THR A 103 1.06 5.12 5.48
C THR A 103 0.22 5.68 4.33
N GLY A 104 -0.86 4.98 3.96
CA GLY A 104 -1.80 5.41 2.94
C GLY A 104 -2.50 6.72 3.32
N PHE A 105 -2.94 6.85 4.58
CA PHE A 105 -3.56 8.07 5.09
C PHE A 105 -2.60 9.27 5.02
N VAL A 106 -1.36 9.10 5.48
CA VAL A 106 -0.34 10.16 5.45
C VAL A 106 0.01 10.54 4.01
N PHE A 107 0.17 9.55 3.12
CA PHE A 107 0.44 9.78 1.70
C PHE A 107 -0.71 10.54 1.02
N LEU A 108 -1.95 10.06 1.16
CA LEU A 108 -3.13 10.70 0.56
C LEU A 108 -3.34 12.10 1.13
N GLY A 109 -3.15 12.29 2.43
CA GLY A 109 -3.25 13.59 3.09
C GLY A 109 -2.24 14.60 2.54
N ALA A 110 -0.98 14.20 2.39
CA ALA A 110 0.05 15.03 1.76
C ALA A 110 -0.25 15.31 0.29
N TYR A 111 -0.67 14.29 -0.48
CA TYR A 111 -1.03 14.41 -1.89
C TYR A 111 -2.17 15.43 -2.10
N PHE A 112 -3.31 15.24 -1.42
CA PHE A 112 -4.46 16.13 -1.56
C PHE A 112 -4.19 17.50 -0.94
N GLY A 113 -3.39 17.59 0.13
CA GLY A 113 -3.00 18.85 0.73
C GLY A 113 -2.13 19.73 -0.19
N VAL A 114 -1.26 19.13 -0.99
CA VAL A 114 -0.48 19.83 -2.01
C VAL A 114 -1.36 20.20 -3.21
N ARG A 115 -2.21 19.27 -3.65
CA ARG A 115 -3.13 19.48 -4.77
C ARG A 115 -4.15 20.59 -4.50
N GLY A 116 -4.67 20.68 -3.28
CA GLY A 116 -5.61 21.72 -2.85
C GLY A 116 -5.02 23.13 -2.89
N ARG A 117 -3.68 23.26 -2.95
CA ARG A 117 -2.97 24.53 -3.15
C ARG A 117 -2.69 24.86 -4.61
N GLY A 118 -3.29 24.14 -5.55
CA GLY A 118 -3.12 24.36 -6.99
C GLY A 118 -1.84 23.77 -7.59
N LEU A 119 -1.05 23.04 -6.80
CA LEU A 119 0.17 22.37 -7.28
C LEU A 119 -0.21 21.09 -8.03
N GLY A 120 0.41 20.86 -9.20
CA GLY A 120 0.08 19.75 -10.09
C GLY A 120 0.32 18.36 -9.47
N ASN A 121 -0.22 17.32 -10.11
CA ASN A 121 -0.18 15.93 -9.61
C ASN A 121 1.23 15.45 -9.27
N ALA A 122 2.26 15.89 -10.00
CA ALA A 122 3.66 15.51 -9.75
C ALA A 122 4.16 15.97 -8.37
N HIS A 123 3.80 17.19 -7.95
CA HIS A 123 4.18 17.73 -6.64
C HIS A 123 3.44 16.99 -5.51
N GLY A 124 2.17 16.65 -5.73
CA GLY A 124 1.40 15.84 -4.79
C GLY A 124 2.02 14.46 -4.56
N VAL A 125 2.46 13.79 -5.62
CA VAL A 125 3.12 12.48 -5.52
C VAL A 125 4.47 12.60 -4.80
N ALA A 126 5.26 13.63 -5.10
CA ALA A 126 6.54 13.88 -4.44
C ALA A 126 6.37 14.16 -2.93
N ALA A 127 5.39 14.98 -2.55
CA ALA A 127 5.09 15.24 -1.15
C ALA A 127 4.53 14.00 -0.44
N GLY A 128 3.68 13.23 -1.11
CA GLY A 128 3.15 11.97 -0.61
C GLY A 128 4.26 10.95 -0.34
N SER A 129 5.17 10.75 -1.30
CA SER A 129 6.27 9.79 -1.14
C SER A 129 7.26 10.22 -0.06
N PHE A 130 7.54 11.52 0.06
CA PHE A 130 8.33 12.06 1.16
C PHE A 130 7.66 11.79 2.53
N ALA A 131 6.36 12.06 2.63
CA ALA A 131 5.61 11.82 3.86
C ALA A 131 5.54 10.32 4.22
N ALA A 132 5.33 9.44 3.24
CA ALA A 132 5.39 7.99 3.45
C ALA A 132 6.80 7.53 3.90
N GLY A 133 7.85 8.10 3.33
CA GLY A 133 9.24 7.87 3.76
C GLY A 133 9.48 8.30 5.21
N LEU A 134 8.89 9.42 5.65
CA LEU A 134 8.95 9.84 7.05
C LEU A 134 8.23 8.87 7.98
N VAL A 135 7.06 8.34 7.60
CA VAL A 135 6.38 7.28 8.38
C VAL A 135 7.30 6.07 8.54
N PHE A 136 7.96 5.65 7.45
CA PHE A 136 8.90 4.54 7.50
C PHE A 136 10.12 4.82 8.40
N LEU A 137 10.68 6.03 8.35
CA LEU A 137 11.75 6.44 9.27
C LEU A 137 11.30 6.43 10.73
N VAL A 138 10.06 6.87 11.02
CA VAL A 138 9.49 6.81 12.37
C VAL A 138 9.35 5.35 12.83
N LEU A 139 8.89 4.45 11.95
CA LEU A 139 8.79 3.02 12.27
C LEU A 139 10.16 2.43 12.62
N ILE A 140 11.20 2.73 11.82
CA ILE A 140 12.58 2.30 12.11
C ILE A 140 13.06 2.90 13.43
N ALA A 141 12.85 4.19 13.66
CA ALA A 141 13.29 4.86 14.88
C ALA A 141 12.64 4.25 16.13
N VAL A 142 11.34 3.97 16.08
CA VAL A 142 10.60 3.29 17.15
C VAL A 142 11.13 1.87 17.34
N GLN A 143 11.38 1.13 16.25
CA GLN A 143 11.97 -0.20 16.32
C GLN A 143 13.34 -0.19 17.00
N LEU A 144 14.20 0.77 16.67
CA LEU A 144 15.53 0.91 17.26
C LEU A 144 15.47 1.32 18.74
N LEU A 145 14.52 2.17 19.12
CA LEU A 145 14.36 2.65 20.49
C LEU A 145 13.77 1.60 21.42
N VAL A 146 12.73 0.90 20.96
CA VAL A 146 11.98 -0.08 21.76
C VAL A 146 12.64 -1.47 21.69
N GLY A 147 13.43 -1.75 20.66
CA GLY A 147 14.16 -3.01 20.52
C GLY A 147 13.27 -4.21 20.20
N VAL A 148 12.14 -3.98 19.53
CA VAL A 148 11.12 -5.02 19.30
C VAL A 148 10.75 -5.06 17.82
N ILE A 149 11.56 -5.76 17.03
CA ILE A 149 11.12 -6.86 16.15
C ILE A 149 12.30 -7.82 16.04
N GLY A 150 12.23 -8.92 16.80
CA GLY A 150 12.82 -10.21 16.44
C GLY A 150 11.72 -11.10 15.87
#